data_AF-A0A166QQT8-F1
#
_entry.id   AF-A0A166QQT8-F1
#
_cell.length_a   1.000
_cell.length_b   1.000
_cell.length_c   1.000
_cell.angle_alpha   90.00
_cell.angle_beta   90.00
_cell.angle_gamma   90.00
#
_symmetry.space_group_name_H-M   'P 1'
#
loop_
_entity.id
_entity.type
_entity.pdbx_description
1 polymer ?
#
loop_
_entity_poly.entity_id
_entity_poly.type
_entity_poly.pdbx_seq_one_letter_code
_entity_poly.pdbx_strand_id
1 'polypeptide(L)'
;MASSNGTQLYAQGRARVIQTLDPSKLHPSDYVNLAGAKPKCFTPDSTFELGYNRLPHRIPFPKNSSGFLYLSSTTDKPQSAWEIRFRVTGSNAPRSFKSGADLLRPDHKPWHIPVRSLGNKQYAALWELLLQGGLVDGALVRLVEQ
;
A
#
# COMPACT_ATOMS: atom_id res chain seq x y z
N MET A 1 -14.18 -45.83 -5.94
CA MET A 1 -15.24 -44.82 -5.77
C MET A 1 -14.66 -43.67 -4.99
N ALA A 2 -14.73 -42.48 -5.57
CA ALA A 2 -14.25 -41.24 -4.98
C ALA A 2 -15.11 -40.84 -3.77
N SER A 3 -14.48 -40.26 -2.75
CA SER A 3 -15.11 -39.22 -1.94
C SER A 3 -14.01 -38.35 -1.34
N SER A 4 -13.75 -37.26 -2.06
CA SER A 4 -13.17 -36.03 -1.58
C SER A 4 -14.01 -35.49 -0.42
N ASN A 5 -13.39 -34.98 0.64
CA ASN A 5 -13.98 -33.91 1.43
C ASN A 5 -12.87 -32.95 1.85
N GLY A 6 -12.82 -31.85 1.10
CA GLY A 6 -11.98 -30.71 1.40
C GLY A 6 -12.55 -29.95 2.58
N THR A 7 -11.69 -29.75 3.57
CA THR A 7 -11.88 -28.71 4.58
C THR A 7 -10.50 -28.16 4.92
N GLN A 8 -9.92 -27.45 3.94
CA GLN A 8 -8.81 -26.54 4.21
C GLN A 8 -9.38 -25.14 4.51
N LEU A 9 -10.25 -25.10 5.51
CA LEU A 9 -10.58 -23.89 6.24
C LEU A 9 -9.44 -23.68 7.26
N TYR A 10 -9.08 -22.42 7.53
CA TYR A 10 -8.00 -22.00 8.44
C TYR A 10 -6.57 -21.99 7.87
N ALA A 11 -6.35 -21.33 6.73
CA ALA A 11 -5.05 -20.69 6.50
C ALA A 11 -4.94 -19.44 7.40
N GLN A 12 -4.60 -19.68 8.66
CA GLN A 12 -3.78 -18.86 9.56
C GLN A 12 -4.01 -17.34 9.55
N GLY A 13 -4.66 -16.85 10.60
CA GLY A 13 -4.77 -15.44 10.96
C GLY A 13 -3.45 -14.81 11.39
N ARG A 14 -2.42 -14.85 10.54
CA ARG A 14 -1.29 -13.93 10.65
C ARG A 14 -1.80 -12.53 10.31
N ALA A 15 -1.52 -11.57 11.18
CA ALA A 15 -1.69 -10.16 10.86
C ALA A 15 -1.01 -9.90 9.50
N ARG A 16 -1.72 -9.26 8.57
CA ARG A 16 -1.17 -8.88 7.27
C ARG A 16 -0.19 -7.74 7.53
N VAL A 17 1.07 -7.98 7.18
CA VAL A 17 2.19 -7.07 7.41
C VAL A 17 2.77 -6.72 6.05
N ILE A 18 2.85 -5.43 5.78
CA ILE A 18 3.42 -4.85 4.57
C ILE A 18 4.94 -4.82 4.76
N GLN A 19 5.65 -5.58 3.93
CA GLN A 19 7.09 -5.79 3.95
C GLN A 19 7.79 -5.06 2.81
N THR A 20 7.07 -4.69 1.75
CA THR A 20 7.65 -4.00 0.60
C THR A 20 6.64 -3.08 -0.08
N LEU A 21 7.18 -2.06 -0.76
CA LEU A 21 6.44 -1.21 -1.69
C LEU A 21 6.87 -1.44 -3.14
N ASP A 22 7.78 -2.38 -3.39
CA ASP A 22 8.24 -2.76 -4.73
C ASP A 22 7.26 -3.77 -5.36
N PRO A 23 6.55 -3.42 -6.46
CA PRO A 23 5.64 -4.34 -7.14
C PRO A 23 6.26 -5.68 -7.56
N SER A 24 7.58 -5.72 -7.78
CA SER A 24 8.29 -6.93 -8.22
C SER A 24 8.59 -7.89 -7.08
N LYS A 25 8.47 -7.46 -5.82
CA LYS A 25 8.82 -8.22 -4.61
C LYS A 25 7.62 -8.52 -3.70
N LEU A 26 6.40 -8.26 -4.16
CA LEU A 26 5.18 -8.44 -3.38
C LEU A 26 5.04 -9.88 -2.86
N HIS A 27 4.59 -10.01 -1.62
CA HIS A 27 4.26 -11.25 -0.94
C HIS A 27 2.78 -11.29 -0.54
N PRO A 28 2.14 -12.46 -0.41
CA PRO A 28 0.75 -12.56 0.06
C PRO A 28 0.44 -11.93 1.42
N SER A 29 1.44 -11.63 2.25
CA SER A 29 1.27 -10.89 3.51
C SER A 29 1.06 -9.40 3.32
N ASP A 30 1.53 -8.82 2.21
CA ASP A 30 1.39 -7.40 1.87
C ASP A 30 -0.03 -7.03 1.45
N TYR A 31 -0.87 -8.03 1.21
CA TYR A 31 -2.26 -7.85 0.85
C TYR A 31 -3.07 -7.36 2.05
N VAL A 32 -3.62 -6.17 1.93
CA VAL A 32 -4.40 -5.52 3.00
C VAL A 32 -5.80 -5.13 2.51
N ASN A 33 -6.74 -5.02 3.44
CA ASN A 33 -8.07 -4.48 3.20
C ASN A 33 -8.17 -3.10 3.84
N LEU A 34 -8.38 -2.08 3.02
CA LEU A 34 -8.50 -0.69 3.46
C LEU A 34 -9.93 -0.23 3.70
N ALA A 35 -10.94 -1.05 3.39
CA ALA A 35 -12.35 -0.65 3.47
C ALA A 35 -12.71 -0.07 4.85
N GLY A 36 -13.41 1.08 4.85
CA GLY A 36 -13.80 1.79 6.07
C GLY A 36 -13.04 3.10 6.30
N ALA A 37 -13.26 3.73 7.45
CA ALA A 37 -12.87 5.13 7.68
C ALA A 37 -11.42 5.34 8.12
N LYS A 38 -10.81 4.34 8.78
CA LYS A 38 -9.45 4.42 9.35
C LYS A 38 -8.77 3.06 9.32
N PRO A 39 -8.43 2.54 8.13
CA PRO A 39 -7.70 1.28 8.04
C PRO A 39 -6.32 1.45 8.69
N LYS A 40 -6.05 0.60 9.68
CA LYS A 40 -4.73 0.49 10.31
C LYS A 40 -3.91 -0.54 9.54
N CYS A 41 -2.76 -0.10 9.05
CA CYS A 41 -1.81 -0.93 8.35
C CYS A 41 -0.62 -1.24 9.26
N PHE A 42 -0.01 -2.40 9.04
CA PHE A 42 1.09 -2.91 9.83
C PHE A 42 2.30 -3.11 8.94
N THR A 43 3.46 -2.74 9.45
CA THR A 43 4.80 -3.07 8.93
C THR A 43 5.50 -3.92 9.99
N PRO A 44 6.67 -4.54 9.72
CA PRO A 44 7.37 -5.33 10.72
C PRO A 44 7.64 -4.56 12.01
N ASP A 45 7.99 -3.27 11.89
CA ASP A 45 8.50 -2.46 13.00
C ASP A 45 7.50 -1.41 13.50
N SER A 46 6.43 -1.13 12.74
CA SER A 46 5.53 0.00 13.02
C SER A 46 4.12 -0.18 12.45
N THR A 47 3.22 0.76 12.76
CA THR A 47 1.86 0.81 12.23
C THR A 47 1.49 2.23 11.81
N PHE A 48 0.59 2.36 10.84
CA PHE A 48 0.14 3.65 10.34
C PHE A 48 -1.33 3.60 9.90
N GLU A 49 -1.95 4.78 9.81
CA GLU A 49 -3.32 4.92 9.30
C GLU A 49 -3.32 5.57 7.91
N LEU A 50 -4.20 5.07 7.04
CA LEU A 50 -4.45 5.64 5.74
C LEU A 50 -5.78 6.43 5.72
N GLY A 51 -5.81 7.48 4.92
CA GLY A 51 -7.01 8.26 4.64
C GLY A 51 -7.33 8.26 3.15
N TYR A 52 -8.61 8.15 2.81
CA TYR A 52 -9.05 8.12 1.42
C TYR A 52 -9.06 9.51 0.75
N ASN A 53 -9.32 10.58 1.51
CA ASN A 53 -9.33 11.95 1.02
C ASN A 53 -8.61 12.94 1.97
N ARG A 54 -8.28 14.13 1.44
CA ARG A 54 -7.60 15.22 2.18
C ARG A 54 -8.52 16.43 2.50
N LEU A 55 -9.84 16.31 2.31
CA LEU A 55 -10.81 17.41 2.39
C LEU A 55 -11.89 17.12 3.46
N PRO A 56 -12.65 18.13 3.96
CA PRO A 56 -12.95 18.31 5.38
C PRO A 56 -13.82 17.23 6.04
N HIS A 57 -14.44 16.35 5.24
CA HIS A 57 -15.15 15.18 5.73
C HIS A 57 -14.36 13.92 5.36
N ARG A 58 -13.95 13.14 6.37
CA ARG A 58 -13.29 11.85 6.16
C ARG A 58 -14.25 10.91 5.44
N ILE A 59 -14.01 10.68 4.15
CA ILE A 59 -14.75 9.69 3.38
C ILE A 59 -14.10 8.32 3.64
N PRO A 60 -14.86 7.26 3.94
CA PRO A 60 -14.30 5.93 4.09
C PRO A 60 -13.78 5.40 2.74
N PHE A 61 -12.78 4.54 2.79
CA PHE A 61 -12.39 3.74 1.64
C PHE A 61 -13.59 2.89 1.16
N PRO A 62 -13.76 2.73 -0.16
CA PRO A 62 -14.79 1.86 -0.74
C PRO A 62 -14.72 0.43 -0.21
N LYS A 63 -15.86 -0.28 -0.16
CA LYS A 63 -15.94 -1.67 0.34
C LYS A 63 -14.99 -2.65 -0.35
N ASN A 64 -14.66 -2.41 -1.62
CA ASN A 64 -13.82 -3.29 -2.44
C ASN A 64 -12.34 -2.84 -2.47
N SER A 65 -11.85 -2.21 -1.40
CA SER A 65 -10.48 -1.68 -1.33
C SER A 65 -9.50 -2.70 -0.74
N SER A 66 -9.42 -3.90 -1.34
CA SER A 66 -8.44 -4.93 -0.96
C SER A 66 -7.37 -5.09 -2.02
N GLY A 67 -6.11 -5.18 -1.61
CA GLY A 67 -4.99 -5.10 -2.54
C GLY A 67 -3.65 -4.75 -1.90
N PHE A 68 -2.79 -4.12 -2.69
CA PHE A 68 -1.38 -3.87 -2.33
C PHE A 68 -1.04 -2.39 -2.40
N LEU A 69 -0.29 -1.90 -1.41
CA LEU A 69 0.43 -0.62 -1.54
C LEU A 69 1.67 -0.83 -2.41
N TYR A 70 2.00 0.17 -3.23
CA TYR A 70 3.20 0.12 -4.06
C TYR A 70 3.72 1.50 -4.40
N LEU A 71 5.03 1.59 -4.68
CA LEU A 71 5.68 2.78 -5.19
C LEU A 71 5.46 2.88 -6.70
N SER A 72 4.81 3.96 -7.13
CA SER A 72 4.68 4.36 -8.52
C SER A 72 5.82 5.33 -8.85
N SER A 73 6.92 4.78 -9.37
CA SER A 73 8.00 5.57 -9.98
C SER A 73 7.77 5.71 -11.48
N THR A 74 8.22 6.83 -12.02
CA THR A 74 8.26 7.08 -13.47
C THR A 74 9.69 7.47 -13.78
N THR A 75 10.35 6.71 -14.66
CA THR A 75 11.81 6.79 -14.89
C THR A 75 12.26 8.17 -15.39
N ASP A 76 11.34 8.91 -16.00
CA ASP A 76 11.52 10.27 -16.50
C ASP A 76 11.35 11.35 -15.42
N LYS A 77 10.92 10.99 -14.20
CA LYS A 77 10.60 11.97 -13.15
C LYS A 77 11.51 11.85 -11.93
N PRO A 78 11.84 12.99 -11.31
CA PRO A 78 12.58 12.99 -10.04
C PRO A 78 11.78 12.27 -8.95
N GLN A 79 12.48 11.72 -7.95
CA GLN A 79 11.86 11.01 -6.84
C GLN A 79 10.83 11.85 -6.06
N SER A 80 10.96 13.18 -6.09
CA SER A 80 9.99 14.11 -5.49
C SER A 80 8.60 14.05 -6.12
N ALA A 81 8.50 13.58 -7.37
CA ALA A 81 7.25 13.39 -8.09
C ALA A 81 6.71 11.95 -7.99
N TRP A 82 7.42 11.05 -7.30
CA TRP A 82 6.95 9.69 -7.08
C TRP A 82 5.85 9.64 -6.03
N GLU A 83 5.07 8.58 -6.10
CA GLU A 83 3.83 8.43 -5.32
C GLU A 83 3.71 7.00 -4.80
N ILE A 84 3.25 6.84 -3.58
CA ILE A 84 2.71 5.56 -3.11
C ILE A 84 1.26 5.48 -3.54
N ARG A 85 0.87 4.39 -4.20
CA ARG A 85 -0.50 4.14 -4.67
C ARG A 85 -1.02 2.83 -4.09
N PHE A 86 -2.32 2.59 -4.28
CA PHE A 86 -2.96 1.35 -3.86
C PHE A 86 -3.58 0.64 -5.06
N ARG A 87 -3.12 -0.59 -5.30
CA ARG A 87 -3.59 -1.46 -6.39
C ARG A 87 -4.64 -2.42 -5.85
N VAL A 88 -5.90 -2.23 -6.23
CA VAL A 88 -7.01 -3.15 -5.90
C VAL A 88 -6.87 -4.41 -6.73
N THR A 89 -6.95 -5.58 -6.08
CA THR A 89 -6.82 -6.89 -6.73
C THR A 89 -7.83 -7.88 -6.17
N GLY A 90 -8.17 -8.91 -6.96
CA GLY A 90 -9.14 -9.94 -6.56
C GLY A 90 -8.61 -11.01 -5.60
N SER A 91 -7.29 -11.02 -5.31
CA SER A 91 -6.69 -12.00 -4.40
C SER A 91 -5.32 -11.53 -3.90
N ASN A 92 -4.84 -12.15 -2.83
CA ASN A 92 -3.52 -11.91 -2.25
C ASN A 92 -2.36 -12.53 -3.04
N ALA A 93 -2.59 -13.14 -4.21
CA ALA A 93 -1.51 -13.68 -5.02
C ALA A 93 -0.78 -12.53 -5.75
N PRO A 94 0.56 -12.37 -5.63
CA PRO A 94 1.29 -11.26 -6.27
C PRO A 94 1.03 -11.10 -7.77
N ARG A 95 0.78 -12.22 -8.49
CA ARG A 95 0.41 -12.21 -9.92
C ARG A 95 -0.87 -11.43 -10.22
N SER A 96 -1.78 -11.28 -9.26
CA SER A 96 -3.04 -10.52 -9.40
C SER A 96 -2.78 -9.02 -9.57
N PHE A 97 -1.61 -8.53 -9.15
CA PHE A 97 -1.22 -7.13 -9.24
C PHE A 97 -1.30 -6.61 -10.68
N LYS A 98 -0.81 -7.37 -11.65
CA LYS A 98 -0.80 -6.98 -13.08
C LYS A 98 -2.20 -6.76 -13.65
N SER A 99 -3.17 -7.56 -13.21
CA SER A 99 -4.59 -7.43 -13.61
C SER A 99 -5.39 -6.47 -12.74
N GLY A 100 -4.79 -5.93 -11.69
CA GLY A 100 -5.45 -5.03 -10.74
C GLY A 100 -5.59 -3.61 -11.27
N ALA A 101 -6.48 -2.84 -10.64
CA ALA A 101 -6.71 -1.44 -10.95
C ALA A 101 -6.25 -0.54 -9.80
N ASP A 102 -5.76 0.65 -10.11
CA ASP A 102 -5.51 1.64 -9.06
C ASP A 102 -6.83 1.99 -8.37
N LEU A 103 -6.79 2.07 -7.04
CA LEU A 103 -7.87 2.65 -6.27
C LEU A 103 -8.04 4.10 -6.72
N LEU A 104 -9.24 4.46 -7.14
CA LEU A 104 -9.55 5.81 -7.55
C LEU A 104 -10.11 6.61 -6.39
N ARG A 105 -9.81 7.90 -6.37
CA ARG A 105 -10.47 8.92 -5.56
C ARG A 105 -11.81 9.32 -6.19
N PRO A 106 -12.66 10.10 -5.46
CA PRO A 106 -13.92 10.59 -6.02
C PRO A 106 -13.78 11.45 -7.29
N ASP A 107 -12.61 12.04 -7.52
CA ASP A 107 -12.27 12.80 -8.74
C ASP A 107 -11.77 11.90 -9.89
N HIS A 108 -11.96 10.58 -9.78
CA HIS A 108 -11.53 9.56 -10.73
C HIS A 108 -10.01 9.49 -10.98
N LYS A 109 -9.20 10.14 -10.15
CA LYS A 109 -7.74 10.04 -10.20
C LYS A 109 -7.24 8.93 -9.28
N PRO A 110 -6.09 8.30 -9.56
CA PRO A 110 -5.47 7.37 -8.64
C PRO A 110 -5.30 7.99 -7.25
N TRP A 111 -5.72 7.24 -6.23
CA TRP A 111 -5.38 7.52 -4.85
C TRP A 111 -3.88 7.41 -4.69
N HIS A 112 -3.29 8.41 -4.02
CA HIS A 112 -1.85 8.49 -3.88
C HIS A 112 -1.44 9.21 -2.59
N ILE A 113 -0.25 8.87 -2.12
CA ILE A 113 0.53 9.62 -1.13
C ILE A 113 1.81 10.08 -1.84
N PRO A 114 1.99 11.39 -2.07
CA PRO A 114 3.24 11.90 -2.64
C PRO A 114 4.41 11.57 -1.72
N VAL A 115 5.55 11.12 -2.28
CA VAL A 115 6.75 10.78 -1.51
C VAL A 115 7.23 11.98 -0.67
N ARG A 116 7.12 13.20 -1.20
CA ARG A 116 7.41 14.44 -0.46
C ARG A 116 6.57 14.66 0.81
N SER A 117 5.45 13.95 0.98
CA SER A 117 4.63 14.04 2.19
C SER A 117 5.01 13.03 3.28
N LEU A 118 5.99 12.15 3.00
CA LEU A 118 6.45 11.11 3.93
C LEU A 118 7.36 11.65 5.06
N GLY A 119 7.80 12.91 4.98
CA GLY A 119 8.50 13.59 6.09
C GLY A 119 7.62 13.83 7.32
N ASN A 120 6.30 13.57 7.25
CA ASN A 120 5.40 13.64 8.39
C ASN A 120 5.45 12.33 9.23
N LYS A 121 5.47 12.46 10.56
CA LYS A 121 5.38 11.35 11.53
C LYS A 121 4.29 10.32 11.21
N GLN A 122 3.16 10.74 10.61
CA GLN A 122 2.08 9.83 10.22
C GLN A 122 2.53 8.72 9.26
N TYR A 123 3.50 8.99 8.38
CA TYR A 123 3.93 8.06 7.33
C TYR A 123 5.38 7.60 7.48
N ALA A 124 5.95 7.71 8.68
CA ALA A 124 7.31 7.26 8.97
C ALA A 124 7.52 5.78 8.59
N ALA A 125 6.54 4.92 8.88
CA ALA A 125 6.59 3.49 8.53
C ALA A 125 6.68 3.25 7.00
N LEU A 126 6.02 4.08 6.19
CA LEU A 126 6.13 4.00 4.73
C LEU A 126 7.50 4.46 4.25
N TRP A 127 8.06 5.49 4.89
CA TRP A 127 9.41 5.97 4.60
C TRP A 127 10.47 4.90 4.90
N GLU A 128 10.36 4.21 6.04
CA GLU A 128 11.24 3.10 6.41
C GLU A 128 11.19 1.96 5.39
N LEU A 129 10.01 1.57 4.93
CA LEU A 129 9.87 0.55 3.87
C LEU A 129 10.57 0.94 2.56
N LEU A 130 10.52 2.22 2.19
CA LEU A 130 11.22 2.71 0.99
C LEU A 130 12.74 2.63 1.15
N LEU A 131 13.27 2.98 2.33
CA LEU A 131 14.70 2.91 2.63
C LEU A 131 15.19 1.46 2.70
N GLN A 132 14.49 0.60 3.45
CA GLN A 132 14.83 -0.82 3.59
C GLN A 132 14.79 -1.56 2.25
N GLY A 133 13.85 -1.19 1.38
CA GLY A 133 13.74 -1.75 0.04
C GLY A 133 14.77 -1.24 -0.97
N GLY A 134 15.60 -0.25 -0.60
CA GLY A 134 16.50 0.44 -1.52
C GLY A 134 15.76 1.19 -2.64
N LEU A 135 14.50 1.57 -2.41
CA LEU A 135 13.65 2.22 -3.40
C LEU A 135 13.89 3.72 -3.48
N VAL A 136 14.37 4.35 -2.41
CA VAL A 136 14.75 5.76 -2.36
C VAL A 136 16.14 5.91 -1.76
N ASP A 137 16.85 6.97 -2.13
CA ASP A 137 18.13 7.30 -1.53
C ASP A 137 17.91 8.11 -0.24
N GLY A 138 18.56 7.69 0.86
CA GLY A 138 18.52 8.40 2.14
C GLY A 138 19.05 9.84 2.06
N ALA A 139 19.83 10.19 1.03
CA ALA A 139 20.30 11.55 0.80
C ALA A 139 19.17 12.57 0.49
N LEU A 140 18.01 12.10 -0.02
CA LEU A 140 16.86 12.97 -0.33
C LEU A 140 16.06 13.41 0.89
N VAL A 141 16.34 12.85 2.07
CA VAL A 141 15.72 13.26 3.35
C VAL A 141 15.93 14.76 3.63
N ARG A 142 17.00 15.37 3.10
CA ARG A 142 17.35 16.77 3.39
C ARG A 142 16.69 17.83 2.52
N LEU A 143 15.98 17.45 1.45
CA LEU A 143 15.39 18.40 0.50
C LEU A 143 13.93 18.77 0.80
N VAL A 144 13.35 18.17 1.85
CA VAL A 144 11.96 18.44 2.26
C VAL A 144 11.89 19.40 3.47
N GLU A 145 13.03 19.87 3.97
CA GLU A 145 13.13 20.80 5.12
C GLU A 145 13.48 22.26 4.72
N GLN A 146 13.28 22.68 3.47
CA GLN A 146 13.44 24.08 3.05
C GLN A 146 12.12 24.71 2.64
#